data_AF-D3S1K8-F1
#
_entry.id   AF-D3S1K8-F1
#
_cell.length_a   1.000
_cell.length_b   1.000
_cell.length_c   1.000
_cell.angle_alpha   90.00
_cell.angle_beta   90.00
_cell.angle_gamma   90.00
#
_symmetry.space_group_name_H-M   'P 1'
#
loop_
_entity.id
_entity.type
_entity.pdbx_description
1 polymer ?
#
loop_
_entity_poly.entity_id
_entity_poly.type
_entity_poly.pdbx_seq_one_letter_code
_entity_poly.pdbx_strand_id
1 'polypeptide(L)'
;MANYNPDIEYLDRRLEILLLKSYPNLLNKLSNVGTSFNEFKGWTPLKLVALSYFVQPYLNIIKSSLENKGMPTTLVYIDLFSGSGINKVGRYALVGSPIIAIDCATKAKRQFDYLFFVDNNREYAKSLEERLKFLESVEVHEQGKLFPEKKFSWISGKYEVLPKDANIAIDKIVAFLNKLSHKNYLAFLDPYKWQLEWRTLKKLLEIQYGDLFITLQATLIAKEIGRVESLSENTKKELSKFFGEPEEVWVKLNKESKVKKFYINKIKNYRKYVKDIMIQGRTSRGAKFKYYLIFATRKEKPPWKAAIERLKRVIESYSGDIVEHAIKRLYGDAVRITDFLED
;
A
#
# COMPACT_ATOMS: atom_id res chain seq x y z
N MET A 1 13.78 -9.68 -35.05
CA MET A 1 12.73 -8.77 -34.52
C MET A 1 12.69 -8.95 -33.01
N ALA A 2 13.24 -7.98 -32.27
CA ALA A 2 13.33 -8.05 -30.81
C ALA A 2 11.92 -7.99 -30.20
N ASN A 3 11.62 -8.94 -29.31
CA ASN A 3 10.38 -8.97 -28.55
C ASN A 3 10.25 -7.69 -27.70
N TYR A 4 9.40 -6.77 -28.15
CA TYR A 4 8.97 -5.59 -27.42
C TYR A 4 8.28 -6.06 -26.13
N ASN A 5 8.97 -5.97 -25.00
CA ASN A 5 8.46 -6.42 -23.71
C ASN A 5 7.58 -5.30 -23.11
N PRO A 6 6.25 -5.45 -23.09
CA PRO A 6 5.37 -4.42 -22.53
C PRO A 6 5.62 -4.35 -21.01
N ASP A 7 6.10 -3.29 -20.40
CA ASP A 7 6.52 -1.98 -20.89
C ASP A 7 7.42 -1.41 -19.77
N ILE A 8 8.75 -1.56 -19.86
CA ILE A 8 9.68 -1.11 -18.79
C ILE A 8 9.52 0.41 -18.56
N GLU A 9 9.20 1.17 -19.60
CA GLU A 9 8.90 2.60 -19.49
C GLU A 9 7.65 2.86 -18.66
N TYR A 10 6.64 1.98 -18.76
CA TYR A 10 5.49 2.06 -17.89
C TYR A 10 5.86 1.88 -16.42
N LEU A 11 6.73 0.90 -16.11
CA LEU A 11 7.24 0.72 -14.76
C LEU A 11 8.00 1.97 -14.30
N ASP A 12 8.84 2.55 -15.16
CA ASP A 12 9.59 3.77 -14.85
C ASP A 12 8.69 4.92 -14.49
N ARG A 13 7.70 5.24 -15.33
CA ARG A 13 6.73 6.31 -15.07
C ARG A 13 6.02 6.10 -13.73
N ARG A 14 5.79 4.84 -13.34
CA ARG A 14 5.21 4.53 -12.03
C ARG A 14 6.20 4.68 -10.89
N LEU A 15 7.45 4.28 -11.07
CA LEU A 15 8.51 4.48 -10.08
C LEU A 15 8.89 5.96 -9.92
N GLU A 16 8.78 6.78 -10.96
CA GLU A 16 8.96 8.23 -10.91
C GLU A 16 7.99 8.90 -9.93
N ILE A 17 6.77 8.39 -9.80
CA ILE A 17 5.81 8.83 -8.78
C ILE A 17 6.35 8.52 -7.38
N LEU A 18 6.89 7.32 -7.17
CA LEU A 18 7.51 6.91 -5.90
C LEU A 18 8.79 7.71 -5.60
N LEU A 19 9.40 8.32 -6.62
CA LEU A 19 10.57 9.19 -6.51
C LEU A 19 10.21 10.68 -6.43
N LEU A 20 8.93 11.03 -6.52
CA LEU A 20 8.45 12.42 -6.60
C LEU A 20 9.14 13.23 -7.70
N LYS A 21 9.47 12.62 -8.84
CA LYS A 21 10.24 13.27 -9.93
C LYS A 21 9.55 14.50 -10.51
N SER A 22 8.21 14.60 -10.41
CA SER A 22 7.45 15.79 -10.79
C SER A 22 7.75 17.02 -9.92
N TYR A 23 8.38 16.86 -8.75
CA TYR A 23 8.70 17.94 -7.81
C TYR A 23 10.20 17.94 -7.51
N PRO A 24 11.00 18.76 -8.20
CA PRO A 24 12.44 18.79 -8.02
C PRO A 24 12.84 18.93 -6.55
N ASN A 25 13.77 18.07 -6.11
CA ASN A 25 14.31 18.02 -4.75
C ASN A 25 13.32 17.69 -3.61
N LEU A 26 12.03 17.47 -3.88
CA LEU A 26 11.06 17.25 -2.81
C LEU A 26 11.36 15.97 -2.01
N LEU A 27 11.69 14.86 -2.68
CA LEU A 27 12.07 13.62 -2.01
C LEU A 27 13.33 13.80 -1.15
N ASN A 28 14.32 14.55 -1.63
CA ASN A 28 15.54 14.83 -0.88
C ASN A 28 15.24 15.66 0.38
N LYS A 29 14.41 16.70 0.25
CA LYS A 29 13.96 17.50 1.39
C LYS A 29 13.20 16.64 2.40
N LEU A 30 12.23 15.84 1.95
CA LEU A 30 11.48 14.91 2.81
C LEU A 30 12.38 13.86 3.49
N SER A 31 13.42 13.39 2.81
CA SER A 31 14.39 12.44 3.37
C SER A 31 15.24 13.07 4.48
N ASN A 32 15.45 14.39 4.43
CA ASN A 32 16.13 15.14 5.48
C ASN A 32 15.19 15.58 6.62
N VAL A 33 13.88 15.35 6.48
CA VAL A 33 12.88 15.57 7.53
C VAL A 33 12.61 14.24 8.22
N GLY A 34 12.67 14.24 9.55
CA GLY A 34 12.63 13.01 10.36
C GLY A 34 13.95 12.26 10.40
N THR A 35 14.04 11.28 11.30
CA THR A 35 15.29 10.55 11.58
C THR A 35 15.25 9.10 11.14
N SER A 36 14.07 8.58 10.79
CA SER A 36 13.86 7.15 10.53
C SER A 36 13.37 6.85 9.12
N PHE A 37 13.70 5.65 8.64
CA PHE A 37 13.33 5.12 7.34
C PHE A 37 12.89 3.67 7.46
N ASN A 38 11.98 3.25 6.58
CA ASN A 38 11.65 1.83 6.43
C ASN A 38 12.63 1.17 5.46
N GLU A 39 13.34 0.14 5.92
CA GLU A 39 14.27 -0.61 5.07
C GLU A 39 13.56 -1.76 4.35
N PHE A 40 13.74 -1.83 3.04
CA PHE A 40 13.04 -2.77 2.18
C PHE A 40 13.93 -3.39 1.11
N LYS A 41 13.40 -4.45 0.49
CA LYS A 41 14.01 -5.15 -0.64
C LYS A 41 13.35 -4.71 -1.95
N GLY A 42 13.99 -5.00 -3.09
CA GLY A 42 13.58 -4.54 -4.41
C GLY A 42 12.18 -4.91 -4.90
N TRP A 43 11.52 -5.89 -4.28
CA TRP A 43 10.14 -6.25 -4.60
C TRP A 43 9.09 -5.44 -3.83
N THR A 44 9.47 -4.76 -2.75
CA THR A 44 8.54 -3.93 -1.96
C THR A 44 7.91 -2.80 -2.79
N PRO A 45 8.60 -2.11 -3.71
CA PRO A 45 7.99 -1.02 -4.48
C PRO A 45 6.78 -1.45 -5.32
N LEU A 46 6.64 -2.73 -5.70
CA LEU A 46 5.50 -3.18 -6.51
C LEU A 46 4.14 -2.98 -5.83
N LYS A 47 4.03 -3.16 -4.51
CA LYS A 47 2.77 -2.87 -3.80
C LYS A 47 2.47 -1.36 -3.73
N LEU A 48 3.50 -0.54 -3.72
CA LEU A 48 3.41 0.92 -3.71
C LEU A 48 3.06 1.46 -5.10
N VAL A 49 3.60 0.85 -6.17
CA VAL A 49 3.15 1.06 -7.55
C VAL A 49 1.68 0.65 -7.69
N ALA A 50 1.26 -0.44 -7.06
CA ALA A 50 -0.13 -0.86 -7.08
C ALA A 50 -1.06 0.17 -6.41
N LEU A 51 -0.64 0.71 -5.26
CA LEU A 51 -1.34 1.81 -4.59
C LEU A 51 -1.40 3.06 -5.49
N SER A 52 -0.25 3.52 -6.02
CA SER A 52 -0.18 4.73 -6.84
C SER A 52 -1.01 4.63 -8.13
N TYR A 53 -1.09 3.43 -8.70
CA TYR A 53 -1.96 3.14 -9.83
C TYR A 53 -3.44 3.30 -9.48
N PHE A 54 -3.85 2.90 -8.26
CA PHE A 54 -5.26 2.78 -7.90
C PHE A 54 -5.87 4.02 -7.25
N VAL A 55 -5.12 4.80 -6.47
CA VAL A 55 -5.67 5.94 -5.71
C VAL A 55 -6.40 6.93 -6.61
N GLN A 56 -5.79 7.34 -7.72
CA GLN A 56 -6.40 8.32 -8.62
C GLN A 56 -7.68 7.78 -9.31
N PRO A 57 -7.70 6.57 -9.93
CA PRO A 57 -8.94 5.96 -10.39
C PRO A 57 -10.03 5.85 -9.33
N TYR A 58 -9.66 5.42 -8.11
CA TYR A 58 -10.60 5.34 -6.99
C TYR A 58 -11.25 6.71 -6.73
N LEU A 59 -10.45 7.75 -6.48
CA LEU A 59 -10.94 9.10 -6.18
C LEU A 59 -11.73 9.75 -7.35
N ASN A 60 -11.39 9.42 -8.60
CA ASN A 60 -12.10 9.92 -9.77
C ASN A 60 -13.46 9.25 -9.99
N ILE A 61 -13.57 7.98 -9.61
CA ILE A 61 -14.75 7.14 -9.84
C ILE A 61 -15.69 7.16 -8.64
N ILE A 62 -15.17 7.40 -7.43
CA ILE A 62 -15.91 7.37 -6.17
C ILE A 62 -16.84 8.58 -6.03
N LYS A 63 -17.75 8.73 -6.99
CA LYS A 63 -18.97 9.50 -6.84
C LYS A 63 -20.03 8.59 -6.25
N SER A 64 -20.50 8.92 -5.06
CA SER A 64 -21.65 8.18 -4.51
C SER A 64 -22.92 8.63 -5.24
N SER A 65 -23.90 7.75 -5.38
CA SER A 65 -25.25 8.18 -5.82
C SER A 65 -25.86 9.21 -4.86
N LEU A 66 -25.29 9.37 -3.66
CA LEU A 66 -25.69 10.30 -2.62
C LEU A 66 -25.13 11.71 -2.90
N GLU A 67 -23.91 11.82 -3.45
CA GLU A 67 -23.38 13.10 -3.92
C GLU A 67 -24.22 13.68 -5.06
N ASN A 68 -24.73 12.82 -5.95
CA ASN A 68 -25.69 13.23 -6.98
C ASN A 68 -27.05 13.67 -6.40
N LYS A 69 -27.32 13.37 -5.12
CA LYS A 69 -28.51 13.79 -4.36
C LYS A 69 -28.19 14.88 -3.34
N GLY A 70 -27.04 15.55 -3.45
CA GLY A 70 -26.63 16.65 -2.57
C GLY A 70 -26.11 16.22 -1.19
N MET A 71 -25.92 14.92 -0.95
CA MET A 71 -25.40 14.40 0.32
C MET A 71 -23.90 14.07 0.19
N PRO A 72 -23.00 14.90 0.74
CA PRO A 72 -21.57 14.71 0.59
C PRO A 72 -21.13 13.43 1.30
N THR A 73 -20.29 12.63 0.63
CA THR A 73 -19.67 11.44 1.22
C THR A 73 -18.28 11.78 1.72
N THR A 74 -17.98 11.46 2.98
CA THR A 74 -16.63 11.59 3.55
C THR A 74 -15.75 10.43 3.09
N LEU A 75 -14.62 10.73 2.46
CA LEU A 75 -13.63 9.78 1.98
C LEU A 75 -12.44 9.71 2.94
N VAL A 76 -12.18 8.53 3.49
CA VAL A 76 -11.11 8.32 4.46
C VAL A 76 -10.04 7.41 3.89
N TYR A 77 -8.78 7.81 3.97
CA TYR A 77 -7.64 6.92 3.72
C TYR A 77 -7.16 6.32 5.05
N ILE A 78 -6.87 5.01 5.06
CA ILE A 78 -6.42 4.31 6.26
C ILE A 78 -5.18 3.51 5.91
N ASP A 79 -4.09 3.74 6.62
CA ASP A 79 -2.88 2.93 6.53
C ASP A 79 -2.52 2.43 7.93
N LEU A 80 -2.73 1.13 8.17
CA LEU A 80 -2.49 0.54 9.49
C LEU A 80 -1.02 0.17 9.74
N PHE A 81 -0.16 0.27 8.72
CA PHE A 81 1.26 -0.08 8.76
C PHE A 81 2.06 0.97 7.97
N SER A 82 1.84 2.23 8.34
CA SER A 82 2.23 3.42 7.56
C SER A 82 3.73 3.69 7.51
N GLY A 83 4.50 3.13 8.47
CA GLY A 83 5.92 3.38 8.56
C GLY A 83 6.25 4.85 8.81
N SER A 84 7.44 5.23 8.38
CA SER A 84 7.96 6.59 8.48
C SER A 84 7.54 7.48 7.31
N GLY A 85 6.87 6.93 6.30
CA GLY A 85 6.53 7.65 5.06
C GLY A 85 7.66 7.72 4.03
N ILE A 86 8.90 7.35 4.37
CA ILE A 86 10.01 7.19 3.42
C ILE A 86 10.64 5.81 3.58
N ASN A 87 10.88 5.18 2.45
CA ASN A 87 11.40 3.85 2.30
C ASN A 87 12.81 3.91 1.72
N LYS A 88 13.65 2.94 2.09
CA LYS A 88 14.96 2.71 1.50
C LYS A 88 15.02 1.33 0.86
N VAL A 89 15.55 1.27 -0.35
CA VAL A 89 15.91 0.03 -1.05
C VAL A 89 17.41 0.11 -1.31
N GLY A 90 18.19 -0.45 -0.39
CA GLY A 90 19.63 -0.17 -0.34
C GLY A 90 19.86 1.32 -0.07
N ARG A 91 20.58 2.01 -0.98
CA ARG A 91 20.83 3.46 -0.86
C ARG A 91 19.71 4.34 -1.44
N TYR A 92 18.73 3.75 -2.13
CA TYR A 92 17.72 4.49 -2.88
C TYR A 92 16.52 4.82 -1.98
N ALA A 93 16.16 6.10 -1.92
CA ALA A 93 14.98 6.57 -1.20
C ALA A 93 13.73 6.49 -2.09
N LEU A 94 12.59 6.16 -1.50
CA LEU A 94 11.29 6.12 -2.17
C LEU A 94 10.23 6.59 -1.19
N VAL A 95 9.15 7.22 -1.67
CA VAL A 95 8.03 7.52 -0.79
C VAL A 95 7.26 6.27 -0.39
N GLY A 96 6.79 6.24 0.85
CA GLY A 96 5.89 5.22 1.40
C GLY A 96 4.43 5.48 1.06
N SER A 97 3.57 4.54 1.45
CA SER A 97 2.13 4.58 1.17
C SER A 97 1.41 5.85 1.66
N PRO A 98 1.76 6.49 2.80
CA PRO A 98 1.16 7.77 3.20
C PRO A 98 1.33 8.87 2.16
N ILE A 99 2.58 9.10 1.73
CA ILE A 99 2.91 10.19 0.80
C ILE A 99 2.43 9.85 -0.62
N ILE A 100 2.43 8.58 -1.02
CA ILE A 100 1.84 8.14 -2.30
C ILE A 100 0.35 8.45 -2.35
N ALA A 101 -0.40 8.12 -1.30
CA ALA A 101 -1.83 8.40 -1.25
C ALA A 101 -2.12 9.90 -1.35
N ILE A 102 -1.30 10.72 -0.68
CA ILE A 102 -1.38 12.17 -0.71
C ILE A 102 -1.07 12.72 -2.11
N ASP A 103 0.08 12.35 -2.69
CA ASP A 103 0.47 12.84 -4.03
C ASP A 103 -0.55 12.44 -5.09
N CYS A 104 -0.97 11.17 -5.12
CA CYS A 104 -1.92 10.70 -6.12
C CYS A 104 -3.29 11.40 -5.98
N ALA A 105 -3.69 11.77 -4.77
CA ALA A 105 -4.92 12.53 -4.53
C ALA A 105 -4.86 13.95 -5.10
N THR A 106 -3.68 14.58 -5.18
CA THR A 106 -3.53 15.91 -5.82
C THR A 106 -3.82 15.90 -7.32
N LYS A 107 -3.74 14.72 -7.95
CA LYS A 107 -3.95 14.50 -9.39
C LYS A 107 -5.38 14.00 -9.69
N ALA A 108 -6.20 13.81 -8.67
CA ALA A 108 -7.57 13.31 -8.80
C ALA A 108 -8.59 14.47 -8.83
N LYS A 109 -9.82 14.15 -9.22
CA LYS A 109 -10.96 15.08 -9.21
C LYS A 109 -11.41 15.48 -7.81
N ARG A 110 -11.02 14.70 -6.79
CA ARG A 110 -11.31 14.92 -5.38
C ARG A 110 -10.19 14.31 -4.53
N GLN A 111 -9.95 14.89 -3.36
CA GLN A 111 -8.99 14.41 -2.37
C GLN A 111 -9.68 13.59 -1.26
N PHE A 112 -8.91 12.92 -0.42
CA PHE A 112 -9.44 12.37 0.82
C PHE A 112 -9.85 13.51 1.76
N ASP A 113 -10.90 13.30 2.54
CA ASP A 113 -11.36 14.25 3.55
C ASP A 113 -10.64 14.03 4.89
N TYR A 114 -10.16 12.80 5.16
CA TYR A 114 -9.36 12.49 6.35
C TYR A 114 -8.39 11.33 6.09
N LEU A 115 -7.23 11.32 6.75
CA LEU A 115 -6.22 10.27 6.64
C LEU A 115 -5.82 9.74 8.02
N PHE A 116 -5.83 8.42 8.18
CA PHE A 116 -5.27 7.74 9.36
C PHE A 116 -3.99 7.00 8.99
N PHE A 117 -2.92 7.27 9.73
CA PHE A 117 -1.65 6.58 9.60
C PHE A 117 -1.29 5.94 10.94
N VAL A 118 -1.05 4.64 10.96
CA VAL A 118 -0.74 3.90 12.19
C VAL A 118 0.60 3.21 12.04
N ASP A 119 1.43 3.29 13.08
CA ASP A 119 2.62 2.46 13.20
C ASP A 119 2.93 2.22 14.68
N ASN A 120 3.33 1.00 15.05
CA ASN A 120 3.68 0.71 16.44
C ASN A 120 5.07 1.25 16.82
N ASN A 121 5.93 1.52 15.85
CA ASN A 121 7.21 2.17 16.07
C ASN A 121 7.00 3.69 16.20
N ARG A 122 7.25 4.20 17.41
CA ARG A 122 7.11 5.63 17.73
C ARG A 122 8.02 6.53 16.91
N GLU A 123 9.23 6.08 16.56
CA GLU A 123 10.18 6.86 15.77
C GLU A 123 9.73 6.97 14.31
N TYR A 124 9.14 5.89 13.78
CA TYR A 124 8.53 5.89 12.45
C TYR A 124 7.33 6.83 12.41
N ALA A 125 6.40 6.69 13.36
CA ALA A 125 5.25 7.58 13.48
C ALA A 125 5.67 9.06 13.61
N LYS A 126 6.65 9.37 14.47
CA LYS A 126 7.18 10.73 14.62
C LYS A 126 7.80 11.25 13.32
N SER A 127 8.62 10.45 12.64
CA SER A 127 9.23 10.85 11.36
C SER A 127 8.16 11.10 10.28
N LEU A 128 7.11 10.28 10.24
CA LEU A 128 5.98 10.49 9.34
C LEU A 128 5.26 11.81 9.65
N GLU A 129 4.97 12.08 10.92
CA GLU A 129 4.29 13.31 11.33
C GLU A 129 5.09 14.57 10.94
N GLU A 130 6.40 14.59 11.18
CA GLU A 130 7.29 15.68 10.79
C GLU A 130 7.30 15.89 9.26
N ARG A 131 7.33 14.80 8.49
CA ARG A 131 7.26 14.85 7.02
C ARG A 131 5.93 15.38 6.52
N LEU A 132 4.81 15.02 7.16
CA LEU A 132 3.49 15.53 6.81
C LEU A 132 3.36 17.03 7.12
N LYS A 133 3.89 17.50 8.25
CA LYS A 133 3.96 18.94 8.62
C LYS A 133 4.81 19.75 7.63
N PHE A 134 5.92 19.17 7.20
CA PHE A 134 6.71 19.77 6.12
C PHE A 134 5.92 19.80 4.80
N LEU A 135 5.25 18.70 4.45
CA LEU A 135 4.53 18.57 3.19
C LEU A 135 3.34 19.56 3.10
N GLU A 136 2.58 19.79 4.17
CA GLU A 136 1.46 20.75 4.15
C GLU A 136 1.90 22.22 3.97
N SER A 137 3.14 22.55 4.35
CA SER A 137 3.65 23.92 4.35
C SER A 137 4.56 24.25 3.17
N VAL A 138 5.21 23.24 2.58
CA VAL A 138 6.19 23.42 1.51
C VAL A 138 5.53 23.91 0.21
N GLU A 139 6.17 24.92 -0.39
CA GLU A 139 5.91 25.31 -1.77
C GLU A 139 6.73 24.45 -2.72
N VAL A 140 6.06 23.86 -3.69
CA VAL A 140 6.69 22.98 -4.68
C VAL A 140 6.51 23.55 -6.07
N HIS A 141 7.59 23.52 -6.83
CA HIS A 141 7.57 23.81 -8.25
C HIS A 141 7.32 22.49 -8.99
N GLU A 142 6.11 22.29 -9.50
CA GLU A 142 5.83 21.12 -10.33
C GLU A 142 6.43 21.31 -11.72
N GLN A 143 7.08 20.28 -12.26
CA GLN A 143 7.67 20.33 -13.59
C GLN A 143 6.64 20.80 -14.63
N GLY A 144 7.01 21.82 -15.40
CA GLY A 144 6.13 22.42 -16.42
C GLY A 144 5.17 23.49 -15.90
N LYS A 145 5.18 23.81 -14.61
CA LYS A 145 4.45 24.97 -14.07
C LYS A 145 5.37 26.19 -13.93
N LEU A 146 4.81 27.40 -14.09
CA LEU A 146 5.57 28.64 -14.00
C LEU A 146 5.84 29.07 -12.54
N PHE A 147 4.89 28.81 -11.65
CA PHE A 147 4.93 29.29 -10.26
C PHE A 147 4.88 28.13 -9.27
N PRO A 148 5.56 28.24 -8.12
CA PRO A 148 5.43 27.27 -7.05
C PRO A 148 4.05 27.34 -6.40
N GLU A 149 3.58 26.22 -5.87
CA GLU A 149 2.27 26.10 -5.23
C GLU A 149 2.36 25.31 -3.93
N LYS A 150 1.50 25.62 -2.95
CA LYS A 150 1.28 24.80 -1.75
C LYS A 150 0.41 23.58 -2.06
N LYS A 151 0.90 22.74 -2.97
CA LYS A 151 0.14 21.65 -3.61
C LYS A 151 -0.46 20.64 -2.61
N PHE A 152 0.18 20.46 -1.47
CA PHE A 152 -0.23 19.50 -0.45
C PHE A 152 -0.90 20.13 0.77
N SER A 153 -1.13 21.44 0.79
CA SER A 153 -1.78 22.16 1.91
C SER A 153 -3.17 21.61 2.28
N TRP A 154 -3.83 20.90 1.35
CA TRP A 154 -5.14 20.30 1.57
C TRP A 154 -5.18 19.27 2.71
N ILE A 155 -4.04 18.67 3.08
CA ILE A 155 -3.95 17.71 4.19
C ILE A 155 -3.98 18.37 5.56
N SER A 156 -3.83 19.70 5.64
CA SER A 156 -3.69 20.40 6.91
C SER A 156 -4.93 20.24 7.77
N GLY A 157 -4.73 19.77 9.01
CA GLY A 157 -5.82 19.42 9.94
C GLY A 157 -6.68 18.21 9.52
N LYS A 158 -6.29 17.46 8.49
CA LYS A 158 -7.06 16.32 7.93
C LYS A 158 -6.33 14.98 8.04
N TYR A 159 -5.37 14.86 8.94
CA TYR A 159 -4.73 13.57 9.19
C TYR A 159 -4.50 13.33 10.67
N GLU A 160 -4.34 12.06 11.02
CA GLU A 160 -3.90 11.63 12.33
C GLU A 160 -2.84 10.53 12.21
N VAL A 161 -1.71 10.72 12.89
CA VAL A 161 -0.67 9.70 13.04
C VAL A 161 -0.79 9.06 14.42
N LEU A 162 -0.97 7.74 14.46
CA LEU A 162 -1.21 6.96 15.67
C LEU A 162 0.00 6.06 15.97
N PRO A 163 0.86 6.41 16.96
CA PRO A 163 2.00 5.59 17.36
C PRO A 163 1.55 4.40 18.24
N LYS A 164 0.79 3.46 17.66
CA LYS A 164 0.11 2.36 18.34
C LYS A 164 0.11 1.09 17.50
N ASP A 165 -0.06 -0.05 18.15
CA ASP A 165 -0.35 -1.31 17.47
C ASP A 165 -1.65 -1.21 16.65
N ALA A 166 -1.64 -1.71 15.42
CA ALA A 166 -2.78 -1.69 14.49
C ALA A 166 -4.03 -2.36 15.08
N ASN A 167 -3.86 -3.42 15.86
CA ASN A 167 -4.95 -4.17 16.48
C ASN A 167 -5.62 -3.40 17.63
N ILE A 168 -4.99 -2.33 18.12
CA ILE A 168 -5.54 -1.40 19.12
C ILE A 168 -6.07 -0.13 18.45
N ALA A 169 -5.31 0.45 17.52
CA ALA A 169 -5.65 1.70 16.85
C ALA A 169 -6.99 1.61 16.07
N ILE A 170 -7.33 0.41 15.60
CA ILE A 170 -8.53 0.19 14.79
C ILE A 170 -9.83 0.62 15.47
N ASP A 171 -9.90 0.52 16.81
CA ASP A 171 -11.11 0.86 17.55
C ASP A 171 -11.44 2.35 17.45
N LYS A 172 -10.40 3.20 17.52
CA LYS A 172 -10.56 4.64 17.32
C LYS A 172 -11.02 4.96 15.89
N ILE A 173 -10.42 4.31 14.89
CA ILE A 173 -10.72 4.54 13.47
C ILE A 173 -12.16 4.11 13.16
N VAL A 174 -12.58 2.93 13.62
CA VAL A 174 -13.95 2.42 13.43
C VAL A 174 -14.96 3.30 14.16
N ALA A 175 -14.65 3.76 15.39
CA ALA A 175 -15.52 4.70 16.10
C ALA A 175 -15.67 6.04 15.36
N PHE A 176 -14.58 6.56 14.77
CA PHE A 176 -14.64 7.75 13.91
C PHE A 176 -15.54 7.51 12.70
N LEU A 177 -15.32 6.40 11.96
CA LEU A 177 -16.12 6.07 10.78
C LEU A 177 -17.60 5.89 11.15
N ASN A 178 -17.92 5.22 12.25
CA ASN A 178 -19.31 4.98 12.66
C ASN A 178 -20.09 6.27 12.97
N LYS A 179 -19.40 7.36 13.34
CA LYS A 179 -20.02 8.68 13.52
C LYS A 179 -20.38 9.39 12.20
N LEU A 180 -19.82 8.96 11.07
CA LEU A 180 -20.06 9.56 9.76
C LEU A 180 -21.30 8.96 9.11
N SER A 181 -22.27 9.83 8.76
CA SER A 181 -23.53 9.48 8.11
C SER A 181 -23.33 8.88 6.71
N HIS A 182 -22.47 9.50 5.91
CA HIS A 182 -22.10 9.03 4.58
C HIS A 182 -20.59 8.96 4.47
N LYS A 183 -20.07 7.75 4.34
CA LYS A 183 -18.64 7.48 4.36
C LYS A 183 -18.24 6.47 3.31
N ASN A 184 -16.99 6.56 2.90
CA ASN A 184 -16.28 5.49 2.24
C ASN A 184 -14.81 5.52 2.66
N TYR A 185 -14.14 4.39 2.64
CA TYR A 185 -12.72 4.35 2.96
C TYR A 185 -11.92 3.54 1.94
N LEU A 186 -10.67 3.93 1.76
CA LEU A 186 -9.65 3.11 1.12
C LEU A 186 -8.61 2.74 2.18
N ALA A 187 -8.50 1.47 2.51
CA ALA A 187 -7.49 0.97 3.45
C ALA A 187 -6.33 0.29 2.73
N PHE A 188 -5.10 0.63 3.10
CA PHE A 188 -3.89 -0.05 2.68
C PHE A 188 -3.27 -0.75 3.90
N LEU A 189 -3.30 -2.08 3.90
CA LEU A 189 -2.90 -2.90 5.04
C LEU A 189 -1.68 -3.71 4.65
N ASP A 190 -0.52 -3.39 5.23
CA ASP A 190 0.74 -4.05 4.89
C ASP A 190 1.41 -4.71 6.09
N PRO A 191 0.75 -5.68 6.76
CA PRO A 191 1.36 -6.38 7.88
C PRO A 191 2.55 -7.23 7.43
N TYR A 192 3.55 -7.35 8.30
CA TYR A 192 4.55 -8.40 8.19
C TYR A 192 4.04 -9.68 8.87
N LYS A 193 4.21 -10.83 8.23
CA LYS A 193 3.74 -12.15 8.71
C LYS A 193 2.27 -12.12 9.15
N TRP A 194 2.02 -12.41 10.43
CA TRP A 194 0.72 -12.53 11.08
C TRP A 194 0.44 -11.38 12.06
N GLN A 195 1.08 -10.22 11.87
CA GLN A 195 0.91 -9.05 12.75
C GLN A 195 -0.54 -8.52 12.83
N LEU A 196 -1.31 -8.66 11.76
CA LEU A 196 -2.71 -8.22 11.73
C LEU A 196 -3.65 -9.34 12.19
N GLU A 197 -4.26 -9.17 13.34
CA GLU A 197 -5.23 -10.12 13.88
C GLU A 197 -6.53 -10.11 13.07
N TRP A 198 -7.18 -11.27 12.91
CA TRP A 198 -8.43 -11.40 12.15
C TRP A 198 -9.52 -10.47 12.68
N ARG A 199 -9.62 -10.30 14.01
CA ARG A 199 -10.61 -9.40 14.63
C ARG A 199 -10.45 -7.94 14.17
N THR A 200 -9.21 -7.51 13.93
CA THR A 200 -8.88 -6.15 13.47
C THR A 200 -9.33 -5.95 12.03
N LEU A 201 -8.99 -6.89 11.15
CA LEU A 201 -9.44 -6.87 9.76
C LEU A 201 -10.97 -6.97 9.68
N LYS A 202 -11.59 -7.83 10.49
CA LYS A 202 -13.04 -8.02 10.56
C LYS A 202 -13.77 -6.70 10.86
N LYS A 203 -13.29 -5.90 11.83
CA LYS A 203 -13.91 -4.60 12.14
C LYS A 203 -13.97 -3.66 10.92
N LEU A 204 -12.94 -3.63 10.07
CA LEU A 204 -13.00 -2.88 8.80
C LEU A 204 -13.95 -3.53 7.81
N LEU A 205 -13.88 -4.86 7.67
CA LEU A 205 -14.73 -5.60 6.76
C LEU A 205 -16.23 -5.49 7.09
N GLU A 206 -16.60 -5.28 8.34
CA GLU A 206 -18.00 -5.07 8.75
C GLU A 206 -18.54 -3.69 8.34
N ILE A 207 -17.67 -2.69 8.13
CA ILE A 207 -18.08 -1.41 7.59
C ILE A 207 -18.53 -1.62 6.15
N GLN A 208 -19.79 -1.25 5.87
CA GLN A 208 -20.46 -1.54 4.61
C GLN A 208 -19.77 -0.90 3.39
N TYR A 209 -19.29 0.34 3.54
CA TYR A 209 -18.69 1.14 2.46
C TYR A 209 -17.20 1.31 2.70
N GLY A 210 -16.42 0.54 1.94
CA GLY A 210 -14.98 0.67 1.89
C GLY A 210 -14.32 -0.41 1.06
N ASP A 211 -13.14 -0.06 0.57
CA ASP A 211 -12.25 -0.91 -0.20
C ASP A 211 -10.94 -1.06 0.54
N LEU A 212 -10.27 -2.19 0.33
CA LEU A 212 -8.97 -2.39 0.92
C LEU A 212 -8.02 -3.14 0.00
N PHE A 213 -6.74 -2.86 0.21
CA PHE A 213 -5.63 -3.72 -0.15
C PHE A 213 -5.04 -4.30 1.13
N ILE A 214 -4.72 -5.59 1.12
CA ILE A 214 -4.00 -6.24 2.21
C ILE A 214 -2.91 -7.17 1.70
N THR A 215 -1.70 -7.09 2.27
CA THR A 215 -0.64 -8.05 1.94
C THR A 215 -0.80 -9.36 2.71
N LEU A 216 -0.49 -10.47 2.04
CA LEU A 216 -0.53 -11.82 2.58
C LEU A 216 0.71 -12.60 2.16
N GLN A 217 1.59 -12.89 3.12
CA GLN A 217 2.80 -13.70 2.93
C GLN A 217 2.50 -15.21 3.04
N ALA A 218 1.54 -15.70 2.24
CA ALA A 218 1.02 -17.07 2.34
C ALA A 218 2.11 -18.15 2.28
N THR A 219 3.16 -17.95 1.49
CA THR A 219 4.27 -18.91 1.36
C THR A 219 5.07 -19.01 2.65
N LEU A 220 5.35 -17.87 3.28
CA LEU A 220 6.09 -17.83 4.54
C LEU A 220 5.23 -18.41 5.67
N ILE A 221 3.97 -17.99 5.78
CA ILE A 221 3.04 -18.51 6.78
C ILE A 221 2.89 -20.04 6.66
N ALA A 222 2.72 -20.57 5.45
CA ALA A 222 2.63 -22.01 5.23
C ALA A 222 3.89 -22.77 5.65
N LYS A 223 5.08 -22.20 5.43
CA LYS A 223 6.35 -22.80 5.86
C LYS A 223 6.48 -22.85 7.39
N GLU A 224 6.05 -21.80 8.08
CA GLU A 224 6.07 -21.73 9.54
C GLU A 224 5.08 -22.75 10.13
N ILE A 225 3.86 -22.85 9.57
CA ILE A 225 2.87 -23.88 9.95
C ILE A 225 3.41 -25.29 9.70
N GLY A 226 4.13 -25.52 8.61
CA GLY A 226 4.76 -26.81 8.31
C GLY A 226 5.80 -27.25 9.35
N ARG A 227 6.19 -26.36 10.27
CA ARG A 227 7.12 -26.61 11.39
C ARG A 227 6.44 -26.41 12.74
N VAL A 228 5.13 -26.65 12.83
CA VAL A 228 4.30 -26.39 14.01
C VAL A 228 4.89 -26.90 15.32
N GLU A 229 5.51 -28.09 15.32
CA GLU A 229 6.13 -28.71 16.50
C GLU A 229 7.27 -27.87 17.08
N SER A 230 7.91 -27.04 16.26
CA SER A 230 9.00 -26.14 16.67
C SER A 230 8.55 -24.71 17.00
N LEU A 231 7.25 -24.41 16.83
CA LEU A 231 6.73 -23.07 17.10
C LEU A 231 6.56 -22.86 18.61
N SER A 232 6.98 -21.68 19.08
CA SER A 232 6.69 -21.28 20.46
C SER A 232 5.19 -21.11 20.69
N GLU A 233 4.75 -21.31 21.93
CA GLU A 233 3.35 -21.11 22.33
C GLU A 233 2.85 -19.68 22.03
N ASN A 234 3.73 -18.67 22.12
CA ASN A 234 3.36 -17.31 21.70
C ASN A 234 3.07 -17.23 20.20
N THR A 235 3.89 -17.86 19.37
CA THR A 235 3.68 -17.88 17.91
C THR A 235 2.39 -18.58 17.53
N LYS A 236 2.08 -19.71 18.19
CA LYS A 236 0.81 -20.42 18.01
C LYS A 236 -0.38 -19.53 18.37
N LYS A 237 -0.32 -18.81 19.49
CA LYS A 237 -1.34 -17.82 19.88
C LYS A 237 -1.51 -16.72 18.84
N GLU A 238 -0.41 -16.16 18.33
CA GLU A 238 -0.45 -15.13 17.29
C GLU A 238 -1.05 -15.65 15.97
N LEU A 239 -0.71 -16.86 15.55
CA LEU A 239 -1.32 -17.52 14.39
C LEU A 239 -2.82 -17.74 14.59
N SER A 240 -3.23 -18.22 15.76
CA SER A 240 -4.66 -18.36 16.09
C SER A 240 -5.41 -17.04 15.99
N LYS A 241 -4.81 -15.94 16.45
CA LYS A 241 -5.41 -14.60 16.32
C LYS A 241 -5.43 -14.10 14.87
N PHE A 242 -4.37 -14.34 14.10
CA PHE A 242 -4.28 -13.97 12.68
C PHE A 242 -5.30 -14.70 11.81
N PHE A 243 -5.47 -16.00 12.02
CA PHE A 243 -6.50 -16.77 11.32
C PHE A 243 -7.89 -16.52 11.90
N GLY A 244 -7.98 -16.12 13.17
CA GLY A 244 -9.24 -16.04 13.91
C GLY A 244 -9.88 -17.42 14.06
N GLU A 245 -9.05 -18.43 14.30
CA GLU A 245 -9.41 -19.84 14.44
C GLU A 245 -8.48 -20.51 15.46
N PRO A 246 -8.90 -21.60 16.11
CA PRO A 246 -8.02 -22.35 17.01
C PRO A 246 -6.97 -23.16 16.24
N GLU A 247 -5.98 -23.68 16.96
CA GLU A 247 -4.80 -24.36 16.41
C GLU A 247 -5.16 -25.54 15.50
N GLU A 248 -6.13 -26.35 15.90
CA GLU A 248 -6.56 -27.57 15.20
C GLU A 248 -7.10 -27.30 13.79
N VAL A 249 -7.48 -26.05 13.51
CA VAL A 249 -7.93 -25.59 12.21
C VAL A 249 -6.74 -25.13 11.35
N TRP A 250 -5.95 -24.18 11.85
CA TRP A 250 -4.93 -23.55 11.01
C TRP A 250 -3.69 -24.42 10.79
N VAL A 251 -3.39 -25.40 11.66
CA VAL A 251 -2.27 -26.35 11.45
C VAL A 251 -2.40 -27.15 10.16
N LYS A 252 -3.63 -27.32 9.66
CA LYS A 252 -3.93 -28.02 8.39
C LYS A 252 -3.58 -27.18 7.15
N LEU A 253 -3.24 -25.90 7.33
CA LEU A 253 -2.94 -24.92 6.27
C LEU A 253 -1.44 -24.87 5.92
N ASN A 254 -0.73 -25.99 5.98
CA ASN A 254 0.70 -26.12 5.69
C ASN A 254 1.11 -25.98 4.21
N LYS A 255 0.22 -25.48 3.34
CA LYS A 255 0.50 -25.22 1.92
C LYS A 255 0.08 -23.80 1.58
N GLU A 256 0.89 -23.14 0.76
CA GLU A 256 0.63 -21.75 0.33
C GLU A 256 -0.78 -21.57 -0.24
N SER A 257 -1.22 -22.49 -1.11
CA SER A 257 -2.56 -22.45 -1.71
C SER A 257 -3.68 -22.59 -0.67
N LYS A 258 -3.46 -23.37 0.39
CA LYS A 258 -4.42 -23.53 1.49
C LYS A 258 -4.51 -22.25 2.32
N VAL A 259 -3.39 -21.67 2.74
CA VAL A 259 -3.36 -20.38 3.47
C VAL A 259 -4.07 -19.29 2.66
N LYS A 260 -3.71 -19.14 1.39
CA LYS A 260 -4.31 -18.13 0.51
C LYS A 260 -5.81 -18.33 0.35
N LYS A 261 -6.25 -19.55 0.00
CA LYS A 261 -7.67 -19.86 -0.21
C LYS A 261 -8.47 -19.64 1.07
N PHE A 262 -7.94 -20.05 2.22
CA PHE A 262 -8.57 -19.84 3.52
C PHE A 262 -8.78 -18.35 3.79
N TYR A 263 -7.72 -17.55 3.70
CA TYR A 263 -7.76 -16.12 3.99
C TYR A 263 -8.71 -15.36 3.04
N ILE A 264 -8.63 -15.63 1.73
CA ILE A 264 -9.52 -15.04 0.72
C ILE A 264 -10.99 -15.42 0.98
N ASN A 265 -11.27 -16.67 1.33
CA ASN A 265 -12.64 -17.12 1.61
C ASN A 265 -13.22 -16.40 2.83
N LYS A 266 -12.42 -16.20 3.90
CA LYS A 266 -12.88 -15.41 5.05
C LYS A 266 -13.21 -13.97 4.66
N ILE A 267 -12.40 -13.33 3.81
CA ILE A 267 -12.70 -11.98 3.28
C ILE A 267 -13.97 -11.98 2.42
N LYS A 268 -14.18 -13.03 1.60
CA LYS A 268 -15.37 -13.16 0.72
C LYS A 268 -16.69 -13.20 1.48
N ASN A 269 -16.69 -13.60 2.76
CA ASN A 269 -17.87 -13.52 3.62
C ASN A 269 -18.36 -12.07 3.82
N TYR A 270 -17.49 -11.06 3.61
CA TYR A 270 -17.79 -9.64 3.79
C TYR A 270 -17.69 -8.82 2.50
N ARG A 271 -17.01 -9.34 1.48
CA ARG A 271 -16.67 -8.60 0.25
C ARG A 271 -16.95 -9.47 -0.98
N LYS A 272 -17.85 -9.01 -1.85
CA LYS A 272 -18.32 -9.77 -3.02
C LYS A 272 -17.28 -9.86 -4.14
N TYR A 273 -16.35 -8.90 -4.21
CA TYR A 273 -15.27 -8.91 -5.18
C TYR A 273 -13.93 -8.89 -4.47
N VAL A 274 -13.15 -9.97 -4.65
CA VAL A 274 -11.82 -10.14 -4.07
C VAL A 274 -10.86 -10.58 -5.18
N LYS A 275 -9.70 -9.93 -5.27
CA LYS A 275 -8.65 -10.26 -6.23
C LYS A 275 -7.29 -10.29 -5.56
N ASP A 276 -6.59 -11.40 -5.72
CA ASP A 276 -5.18 -11.49 -5.36
C ASP A 276 -4.31 -11.05 -6.52
N ILE A 277 -3.30 -10.24 -6.22
CA ILE A 277 -2.25 -9.79 -7.13
C ILE A 277 -0.95 -10.37 -6.59
N MET A 278 -0.32 -11.27 -7.33
CA MET A 278 0.94 -11.88 -6.94
C MET A 278 2.07 -10.89 -7.11
N ILE A 279 2.89 -10.74 -6.07
CA ILE A 279 4.15 -10.00 -6.13
C ILE A 279 5.27 -11.01 -5.93
N GLN A 280 6.25 -11.00 -6.83
CA GLN A 280 7.35 -11.95 -6.85
C GLN A 280 8.70 -11.27 -7.06
N GLY A 281 9.76 -11.92 -6.59
CA GLY A 281 11.14 -11.48 -6.77
C GLY A 281 12.12 -12.56 -6.38
N ARG A 282 13.41 -12.22 -6.33
CA ARG A 282 14.47 -13.08 -5.83
C ARG A 282 15.14 -12.43 -4.62
N THR A 283 15.57 -13.25 -3.67
CA THR A 283 16.45 -12.79 -2.59
C THR A 283 17.87 -12.63 -3.12
N SER A 284 18.75 -11.98 -2.35
CA SER A 284 20.18 -11.87 -2.68
C SER A 284 20.88 -13.23 -2.84
N ARG A 285 20.31 -14.30 -2.28
CA ARG A 285 20.81 -15.69 -2.42
C ARG A 285 20.13 -16.45 -3.57
N GLY A 286 19.40 -15.77 -4.44
CA GLY A 286 18.70 -16.37 -5.59
C GLY A 286 17.40 -17.10 -5.26
N ALA A 287 17.00 -17.18 -3.99
CA ALA A 287 15.76 -17.86 -3.60
C ALA A 287 14.55 -17.05 -4.07
N LYS A 288 13.55 -17.71 -4.66
CA LYS A 288 12.30 -17.06 -5.06
C LYS A 288 11.53 -16.59 -3.82
N PHE A 289 11.12 -15.33 -3.83
CA PHE A 289 10.22 -14.74 -2.85
C PHE A 289 8.88 -14.41 -3.51
N LYS A 290 7.79 -14.59 -2.76
CA LYS A 290 6.43 -14.40 -3.25
C LYS A 290 5.48 -14.04 -2.11
N TYR A 291 4.58 -13.12 -2.39
CA TYR A 291 3.44 -12.78 -1.53
C TYR A 291 2.29 -12.27 -2.40
N TYR A 292 1.15 -12.02 -1.76
CA TYR A 292 -0.06 -11.58 -2.42
C TYR A 292 -0.49 -10.22 -1.90
N LEU A 293 -0.85 -9.32 -2.79
CA LEU A 293 -1.61 -8.12 -2.49
C LEU A 293 -3.08 -8.40 -2.83
N ILE A 294 -3.94 -8.48 -1.82
CA ILE A 294 -5.34 -8.83 -1.97
C ILE A 294 -6.16 -7.54 -1.97
N PHE A 295 -6.81 -7.25 -3.09
CA PHE A 295 -7.85 -6.23 -3.18
C PHE A 295 -9.21 -6.79 -2.80
N ALA A 296 -10.01 -6.06 -2.02
CA ALA A 296 -11.36 -6.45 -1.67
C ALA A 296 -12.34 -5.27 -1.64
N THR A 297 -13.53 -5.46 -2.22
CA THR A 297 -14.62 -4.47 -2.24
C THR A 297 -15.99 -5.12 -2.13
N ARG A 298 -16.97 -4.36 -1.66
CA ARG A 298 -18.35 -4.81 -1.40
C ARG A 298 -19.12 -5.18 -2.67
N LYS A 299 -18.85 -4.51 -3.80
CA LYS A 299 -19.63 -4.67 -5.04
C LYS A 299 -19.06 -5.84 -5.84
N GLU A 300 -19.91 -6.74 -6.31
CA GLU A 300 -19.51 -7.86 -7.16
C GLU A 300 -18.94 -7.39 -8.52
N LYS A 301 -19.53 -6.32 -9.06
CA LYS A 301 -19.08 -5.61 -10.25
C LYS A 301 -18.72 -4.17 -9.86
N PRO A 302 -17.57 -3.95 -9.20
CA PRO A 302 -17.18 -2.61 -8.77
C PRO A 302 -16.82 -1.74 -9.99
N PRO A 303 -17.02 -0.41 -9.94
CA PRO A 303 -16.78 0.45 -11.09
C PRO A 303 -15.29 0.54 -11.47
N TRP A 304 -14.38 0.29 -10.53
CA TRP A 304 -12.93 0.16 -10.78
C TRP A 304 -12.47 -1.27 -11.11
N LYS A 305 -13.38 -2.21 -11.44
CA LYS A 305 -13.02 -3.60 -11.80
C LYS A 305 -11.94 -3.64 -12.89
N ALA A 306 -12.13 -2.89 -13.98
CA ALA A 306 -11.17 -2.85 -15.09
C ALA A 306 -9.80 -2.31 -14.65
N ALA A 307 -9.78 -1.31 -13.74
CA ALA A 307 -8.55 -0.77 -13.19
C ALA A 307 -7.80 -1.84 -12.37
N ILE A 308 -8.50 -2.62 -11.53
CA ILE A 308 -7.90 -3.71 -10.74
C ILE A 308 -7.39 -4.86 -11.63
N GLU A 309 -8.14 -5.26 -12.66
CA GLU A 309 -7.70 -6.33 -13.57
C GLU A 309 -6.48 -5.90 -14.40
N ARG A 310 -6.43 -4.64 -14.85
CA ARG A 310 -5.23 -4.08 -15.51
C ARG A 310 -4.05 -3.99 -14.53
N LEU A 311 -4.30 -3.50 -13.32
CA LEU A 311 -3.29 -3.44 -12.26
C LEU A 311 -2.69 -4.83 -12.00
N LYS A 312 -3.53 -5.86 -11.85
CA LYS A 312 -3.08 -7.25 -11.65
C LYS A 312 -2.13 -7.70 -12.76
N ARG A 313 -2.53 -7.53 -14.02
CA ARG A 313 -1.70 -7.90 -15.18
C ARG A 313 -0.35 -7.20 -15.17
N VAL A 314 -0.34 -5.89 -14.90
CA VAL A 314 0.88 -5.07 -14.88
C VAL A 314 1.80 -5.44 -13.73
N ILE A 315 1.28 -5.64 -12.51
CA ILE A 315 2.13 -5.98 -11.37
C ILE A 315 2.70 -7.39 -11.51
N GLU A 316 1.90 -8.35 -11.99
CA GLU A 316 2.33 -9.74 -12.13
C GLU A 316 3.34 -9.97 -13.26
N SER A 317 3.43 -9.04 -14.22
CA SER A 317 4.47 -9.06 -15.27
C SER A 317 5.84 -8.59 -14.77
N TYR A 318 5.92 -7.95 -13.60
CA TYR A 318 7.19 -7.48 -13.04
C TYR A 318 7.76 -8.43 -11.98
N SER A 319 9.09 -8.42 -11.86
CA SER A 319 9.82 -9.05 -10.76
C SER A 319 10.54 -7.98 -9.95
N GLY A 320 10.86 -8.30 -8.69
CA GLY A 320 11.71 -7.43 -7.86
C GLY A 320 13.05 -7.08 -8.52
N ASP A 321 13.63 -8.00 -9.29
CA ASP A 321 14.90 -7.77 -9.99
C ASP A 321 14.77 -6.65 -11.04
N ILE A 322 13.69 -6.66 -11.83
CA ILE A 322 13.41 -5.60 -12.83
C ILE A 322 13.23 -4.24 -12.13
N VAL A 323 12.57 -4.23 -10.97
CA VAL A 323 12.35 -3.01 -10.19
C VAL A 323 13.67 -2.44 -9.65
N GLU A 324 14.57 -3.28 -9.14
CA GLU A 324 15.89 -2.80 -8.69
C GLU A 324 16.69 -2.17 -9.82
N HIS A 325 16.67 -2.79 -11.02
CA HIS A 325 17.35 -2.23 -12.19
C HIS A 325 16.71 -0.90 -12.62
N ALA A 326 15.38 -0.81 -12.63
CA ALA A 326 14.68 0.43 -12.95
C ALA A 326 14.99 1.55 -11.95
N ILE A 327 15.02 1.25 -10.64
CA ILE A 327 15.40 2.22 -9.60
C ILE A 327 16.84 2.71 -9.81
N LYS A 328 17.80 1.79 -10.00
CA LYS A 328 19.22 2.16 -10.27
C LYS A 328 19.31 3.12 -11.45
N ARG A 329 18.61 2.84 -12.54
CA ARG A 329 18.59 3.74 -13.71
C ARG A 329 17.96 5.09 -13.41
N LEU A 330 16.81 5.14 -12.72
CA LEU A 330 16.17 6.41 -12.36
C LEU A 330 17.00 7.28 -11.41
N TYR A 331 17.97 6.68 -10.73
CA TYR A 331 19.00 7.35 -9.93
C TYR A 331 20.28 7.69 -10.70
N GLY A 332 20.41 7.27 -11.96
CA GLY A 332 21.59 7.53 -12.81
C GLY A 332 22.73 6.52 -12.66
N ASP A 333 22.50 5.42 -11.94
CA ASP A 333 23.54 4.41 -11.65
C ASP A 333 23.61 3.26 -12.66
N ALA A 334 22.69 3.24 -13.63
CA ALA A 334 22.65 2.24 -14.70
C ALA A 334 22.05 2.88 -15.97
N VAL A 335 22.59 2.51 -17.13
CA VAL A 335 22.19 3.02 -18.45
C VAL A 335 21.55 1.87 -19.26
N ARG A 336 20.58 2.14 -20.15
CA ARG A 336 20.07 1.11 -21.08
C ARG A 336 21.05 0.98 -22.26
N ILE A 337 21.16 -0.23 -22.82
CA ILE A 337 21.85 -0.42 -24.11
C ILE A 337 21.20 0.44 -25.21
N THR A 338 19.88 0.65 -25.13
CA THR A 338 19.15 1.54 -26.06
C THR A 338 19.52 3.00 -25.93
N ASP A 339 20.00 3.44 -24.77
CA ASP A 339 20.41 4.84 -24.55
C ASP A 339 21.75 5.16 -25.28
N PHE A 340 22.43 4.14 -25.82
CA PHE A 340 23.64 4.27 -26.64
C PHE A 340 23.37 4.05 -28.15
N LEU A 341 22.12 3.79 -28.55
CA LEU A 341 21.73 3.54 -29.94
C LEU A 341 21.03 4.74 -30.60
N GLU A 342 20.94 5.88 -29.91
CA GLU A 342 20.35 7.14 -30.39
C GLU A 342 21.38 8.27 -30.61
N ASP A 343 22.67 7.93 -30.80
CA ASP A 343 23.71 8.88 -31.22
C ASP A 343 24.04 8.74 -32.72
#